data_AF-A0A6J1QH09-F1
#
_entry.id   AF-A0A6J1QH09-F1
#
_cell.length_a   1.000
_cell.length_b   1.000
_cell.length_c   1.000
_cell.angle_alpha   90.00
_cell.angle_beta   90.00
_cell.angle_gamma   90.00
#
_symmetry.space_group_name_H-M   'P 1'
#
loop_
_entity.id
_entity.type
_entity.pdbx_description
1 polymer ?
#
loop_
_entity_poly.entity_id
_entity_poly.type
_entity_poly.pdbx_seq_one_letter_code
_entity_poly.pdbx_strand_id
1 'polypeptide(L)'
;MHFPSGTVGLIDVSHTSSYGYDQRLEVFGPKGMVQANNVQMNSVQRQYDLQGPTTAPICFSFPSRYMNGYRRELDHFIDVVHGKVESLIKSQEILAVSKIATACEESARTGKIVTLKWTDSELPDN
;
A
#
# COMPACT_ATOMS: atom_id res chain seq x y z
N MET A 1 -3.28 13.78 -3.89
CA MET A 1 -2.20 13.72 -4.91
C MET A 1 -2.82 13.78 -6.30
N HIS A 2 -2.19 14.47 -7.25
CA HIS A 2 -2.65 14.57 -8.63
C HIS A 2 -1.58 14.00 -9.57
N PHE A 3 -1.99 13.09 -10.45
CA PHE A 3 -1.12 12.47 -11.45
C PHE A 3 -1.22 13.18 -12.81
N PRO A 4 -0.20 13.10 -13.68
CA PRO A 4 -0.24 13.72 -15.01
C PRO A 4 -1.42 13.25 -15.89
N SER A 5 -1.90 12.02 -15.68
CA SER A 5 -3.08 11.46 -16.34
C SER A 5 -4.41 12.12 -15.95
N GLY A 6 -4.40 13.01 -14.94
CA GLY A 6 -5.61 13.52 -14.30
C GLY A 6 -6.15 12.63 -13.18
N THR A 7 -5.54 11.47 -12.93
CA THR A 7 -5.91 10.60 -11.80
C THR A 7 -5.66 11.33 -10.48
N VAL A 8 -6.57 11.12 -9.51
CA VAL A 8 -6.44 11.64 -8.15
C VAL A 8 -6.19 10.47 -7.20
N GLY A 9 -5.14 10.58 -6.40
CA GLY A 9 -4.81 9.63 -5.34
C GLY A 9 -5.03 10.24 -3.95
N LEU A 10 -5.66 9.48 -3.07
CA LEU A 10 -5.85 9.81 -1.66
C LEU A 10 -5.21 8.72 -0.80
N ILE A 11 -4.47 9.14 0.21
CA ILE A 11 -3.95 8.25 1.25
C ILE A 11 -4.39 8.86 2.59
N ASP A 12 -4.97 8.02 3.44
CA ASP A 12 -5.29 8.33 4.82
C ASP A 12 -4.54 7.35 5.73
N VAL A 13 -3.89 7.88 6.76
CA VAL A 13 -3.05 7.09 7.67
C VAL A 13 -3.40 7.49 9.10
N SER A 14 -3.67 6.48 9.91
CA SER A 14 -3.90 6.63 11.35
C SER A 14 -3.00 5.68 12.12
N HIS A 15 -2.36 6.20 13.18
CA HIS A 15 -1.64 5.37 14.15
C HIS A 15 -2.56 4.71 15.18
N THR A 16 -3.84 5.09 15.21
CA THR A 16 -4.82 4.59 16.17
C THR A 16 -5.93 3.86 15.44
N SER A 17 -5.84 2.52 15.44
CA SER A 17 -6.91 1.63 14.99
C SER A 17 -7.22 0.61 16.08
N SER A 18 -8.39 0.72 16.69
CA SER A 18 -8.80 -0.12 17.83
C SER A 18 -9.16 -1.55 17.45
N TYR A 19 -9.28 -1.84 16.15
CA TYR A 19 -9.76 -3.12 15.61
C TYR A 19 -8.70 -3.86 14.77
N GLY A 20 -7.46 -3.35 14.71
CA GLY A 20 -6.33 -3.99 14.03
C GLY A 20 -5.77 -3.18 12.85
N TYR A 21 -4.97 -3.82 12.00
CA TYR A 21 -4.32 -3.16 10.85
C TYR A 21 -5.31 -2.97 9.71
N ASP A 22 -5.89 -1.76 9.61
CA ASP A 22 -6.72 -1.36 8.47
C ASP A 22 -5.86 -0.88 7.30
N GLN A 23 -5.84 -1.67 6.23
CA GLN A 23 -5.11 -1.42 4.99
C GLN A 23 -5.98 -1.80 3.81
N ARG A 24 -6.64 -0.78 3.26
CA ARG A 24 -7.52 -0.92 2.11
C ARG A 24 -6.96 -0.17 0.92
N LEU A 25 -7.20 -0.73 -0.26
CA LEU A 25 -6.90 -0.08 -1.53
C LEU A 25 -8.14 -0.13 -2.40
N GLU A 26 -8.42 0.98 -3.07
CA GLU A 26 -9.49 1.08 -4.06
C GLU A 26 -8.96 1.81 -5.29
N VAL A 27 -9.26 1.27 -6.48
CA VAL A 27 -8.98 1.91 -7.75
C VAL A 27 -10.26 1.91 -8.56
N PHE A 28 -10.77 3.11 -8.85
CA PHE A 28 -11.96 3.33 -9.66
C PHE A 28 -11.57 3.86 -11.05
N GLY A 29 -12.27 3.41 -12.08
CA GLY A 29 -12.11 3.89 -13.44
C GLY A 29 -13.34 3.66 -14.32
N PRO A 30 -13.27 4.00 -15.62
CA PRO A 30 -14.43 4.00 -16.53
C PRO A 30 -15.15 2.65 -16.68
N LYS A 31 -14.46 1.54 -16.37
CA LYS A 31 -14.98 0.17 -16.53
C LYS A 31 -15.36 -0.49 -15.20
N GLY A 32 -15.28 0.24 -14.08
CA GLY A 32 -15.61 -0.28 -12.77
C GLY A 32 -14.53 -0.01 -11.74
N MET A 33 -14.46 -0.88 -10.74
CA MET A 33 -13.67 -0.66 -9.53
C MET A 33 -13.02 -1.97 -9.06
N VAL A 34 -11.77 -1.87 -8.60
CA VAL A 34 -11.07 -2.96 -7.92
C VAL A 34 -10.77 -2.55 -6.49
N GLN A 35 -10.97 -3.46 -5.55
CA GLN A 35 -10.71 -3.24 -4.13
C GLN A 35 -9.87 -4.37 -3.54
N ALA A 36 -8.93 -4.02 -2.69
CA ALA A 36 -8.26 -4.94 -1.79
C ALA A 36 -8.67 -4.61 -0.35
N ASN A 37 -9.37 -5.56 0.28
CA ASN A 37 -9.84 -5.44 1.65
C ASN A 37 -8.86 -6.04 2.66
N ASN A 38 -9.13 -5.79 3.95
CA ASN A 38 -8.35 -6.34 5.05
C ASN A 38 -8.34 -7.88 5.06
N VAL A 39 -7.20 -8.44 5.47
CA VAL A 39 -7.04 -9.89 5.64
C VAL A 39 -7.63 -10.31 6.99
N GLN A 40 -8.59 -11.22 6.95
CA GLN A 40 -9.14 -11.89 8.13
C GLN A 40 -8.29 -13.11 8.49
N MET A 41 -8.22 -13.45 9.78
CA MET A 41 -7.41 -14.59 10.24
C MET A 41 -7.91 -15.95 9.73
N ASN A 42 -9.20 -16.06 9.43
CA ASN A 42 -9.82 -17.26 8.89
C ASN A 42 -11.14 -16.90 8.19
N SER A 43 -11.76 -17.88 7.52
CA SER A 43 -13.02 -17.72 6.78
C SER A 43 -14.27 -18.04 7.62
N VAL A 44 -14.15 -18.17 8.95
CA VAL A 44 -15.29 -18.53 9.81
C VAL A 44 -16.24 -17.34 9.90
N GLN A 45 -17.52 -17.63 9.70
CA GLN A 45 -18.61 -16.69 9.90
C GLN A 45 -19.63 -17.31 10.84
N ARG A 46 -20.22 -16.46 11.69
CA ARG A 46 -21.21 -16.90 12.68
C ARG A 46 -22.47 -16.04 12.55
N GLN A 47 -23.61 -16.69 12.57
CA GLN A 47 -24.93 -16.07 12.56
C GLN A 47 -25.78 -16.71 13.66
N TYR A 48 -26.48 -15.88 14.43
CA TYR A 48 -27.41 -16.31 15.48
C TYR A 48 -28.71 -15.56 15.31
N ASP A 49 -29.83 -16.28 15.30
CA ASP A 49 -31.18 -15.73 15.16
C ASP A 49 -31.29 -14.77 13.96
N LEU A 50 -31.82 -13.57 14.20
CA LEU A 50 -31.96 -12.49 13.21
C LEU A 50 -30.79 -11.49 13.25
N GLN A 51 -29.68 -11.82 13.91
CA GLN A 51 -28.49 -10.98 13.95
C GLN A 51 -27.69 -11.11 12.63
N GLY A 52 -27.04 -10.03 12.23
CA GLY A 52 -26.15 -10.03 11.07
C GLY A 52 -24.93 -10.95 11.25
N PRO A 53 -24.22 -11.28 10.15
CA PRO A 53 -23.03 -12.10 10.21
C PRO A 53 -21.92 -11.43 11.03
N THR A 54 -21.31 -12.19 11.94
CA THR A 54 -20.03 -11.84 12.58
C THR A 54 -18.91 -12.58 11.84
N THR A 55 -17.85 -11.87 11.48
CA THR A 55 -16.68 -12.42 10.79
C THR A 55 -15.46 -12.45 11.72
N ALA A 56 -14.42 -13.16 11.31
CA ALA A 56 -13.16 -13.17 12.05
C ALA A 56 -12.52 -11.77 12.11
N PRO A 57 -11.82 -11.44 13.21
CA PRO A 57 -11.07 -10.19 13.29
C PRO A 57 -9.97 -10.14 12.23
N ILE A 58 -9.60 -8.91 11.86
CA ILE A 58 -8.45 -8.63 11.00
C ILE A 58 -7.14 -8.82 11.78
N CYS A 59 -6.01 -8.88 11.07
CA CYS A 59 -4.70 -8.98 11.71
C CYS A 59 -4.45 -7.83 12.69
N PHE A 60 -4.14 -8.13 13.95
CA PHE A 60 -3.94 -7.13 15.00
C PHE A 60 -2.49 -6.70 15.19
N SER A 61 -1.53 -7.49 14.69
CA SER A 61 -0.10 -7.27 14.92
C SER A 61 0.68 -7.17 13.62
N PHE A 62 1.76 -6.39 13.64
CA PHE A 62 2.66 -6.24 12.51
C PHE A 62 3.18 -7.60 11.98
N PRO A 63 3.69 -8.53 12.81
CA PRO A 63 4.18 -9.81 12.30
C PRO A 63 3.08 -10.64 11.65
N SER A 64 1.87 -10.69 12.24
CA SER A 64 0.77 -11.45 11.64
C SER A 64 0.31 -10.87 10.30
N ARG A 65 0.27 -9.54 10.17
CA ARG A 65 -0.17 -8.86 8.94
C ARG A 65 0.82 -9.00 7.79
N TYR A 66 2.12 -8.99 8.07
CA TYR A 66 3.18 -8.92 7.07
C TYR A 66 3.96 -10.23 6.86
N MET A 67 3.67 -11.28 7.62
CA MET A 67 4.36 -12.59 7.55
C MET A 67 4.59 -13.06 6.10
N ASN A 68 3.53 -13.09 5.29
CA ASN A 68 3.63 -13.55 3.89
C ASN A 68 4.40 -12.57 3.00
N GLY A 69 4.33 -11.27 3.28
CA GLY A 69 5.08 -10.25 2.56
C GLY A 69 6.58 -10.42 2.77
N TYR A 70 7.02 -10.48 4.03
CA TYR A 70 8.43 -10.69 4.38
C TYR A 70 8.99 -12.01 3.89
N ARG A 71 8.20 -13.09 3.94
CA ARG A 71 8.62 -14.37 3.38
C ARG A 71 8.92 -14.26 1.88
N ARG A 72 7.99 -13.68 1.13
CA ARG A 72 8.14 -13.50 -0.34
C ARG A 72 9.29 -12.55 -0.69
N GLU A 73 9.45 -11.48 0.09
CA GLU A 73 10.54 -10.54 -0.08
C GLU A 73 11.91 -11.22 0.14
N LEU A 74 12.04 -12.03 1.19
CA LEU A 74 13.27 -12.77 1.48
C LEU A 74 13.56 -13.82 0.40
N ASP A 75 12.54 -14.58 -0.02
CA ASP A 75 12.67 -15.56 -1.11
C ASP A 75 13.17 -14.86 -2.40
N HIS A 76 12.57 -13.72 -2.75
CA HIS A 76 12.99 -12.91 -3.90
C HIS A 76 14.43 -12.39 -3.75
N PHE A 77 14.78 -11.88 -2.58
CA PHE A 77 16.15 -11.41 -2.30
C PHE A 77 17.18 -12.54 -2.48
N ILE A 78 16.89 -13.75 -1.98
CA ILE A 78 17.76 -14.92 -2.17
C ILE A 78 17.94 -15.22 -3.66
N ASP A 79 16.86 -15.21 -4.45
CA ASP A 79 16.94 -15.48 -5.88
C ASP A 79 17.73 -14.41 -6.63
N VAL A 80 17.65 -13.14 -6.23
CA VAL A 80 18.47 -12.04 -6.77
C VAL A 80 19.96 -12.26 -6.49
N VAL A 81 20.32 -12.58 -5.24
CA VAL A 81 21.73 -12.79 -4.84
C VAL A 81 22.34 -14.00 -5.55
N HIS A 82 21.54 -15.02 -5.88
CA HIS A 82 21.97 -16.16 -6.68
C HIS A 82 21.93 -15.91 -8.19
N GLY A 83 21.56 -14.70 -8.64
CA GLY A 83 21.50 -14.34 -10.07
C GLY A 83 20.40 -15.04 -10.86
N LYS A 84 19.36 -15.57 -10.19
CA LYS A 84 18.24 -16.24 -10.87
C LYS A 84 17.23 -15.26 -11.45
N VAL A 85 17.08 -14.11 -10.79
CA VAL A 85 16.14 -13.05 -11.17
C VAL A 85 16.81 -11.69 -10.95
N GLU A 86 16.32 -10.67 -11.64
CA GLU A 86 16.66 -9.30 -11.32
C GLU A 86 15.82 -8.78 -10.15
N SER A 87 16.33 -7.77 -9.44
CA SER A 87 15.51 -7.07 -8.44
C SER A 87 14.28 -6.45 -9.09
N LEU A 88 13.10 -6.79 -8.55
CA LEU A 88 11.82 -6.17 -8.91
C LEU A 88 11.78 -4.70 -8.50
N ILE A 89 12.48 -4.34 -7.42
CA ILE A 89 12.56 -2.97 -6.94
C ILE A 89 13.83 -2.33 -7.48
N LYS A 90 13.69 -1.25 -8.24
CA LYS A 90 14.80 -0.50 -8.83
C LYS A 90 15.17 0.69 -7.94
N SER A 91 16.45 1.11 -8.01
CA SER A 91 16.95 2.22 -7.18
C SER A 91 16.22 3.54 -7.43
N GLN A 92 15.81 3.79 -8.68
CA GLN A 92 15.05 4.98 -9.08
C GLN A 92 13.68 5.06 -8.37
N GLU A 93 12.99 3.92 -8.21
CA GLU A 93 11.70 3.86 -7.51
C GLU A 93 11.84 4.25 -6.04
N ILE A 94 12.92 3.82 -5.38
CA ILE A 94 13.23 4.17 -3.99
C ILE A 94 13.45 5.68 -3.85
N LEU A 95 14.21 6.29 -4.78
CA LEU A 95 14.45 7.73 -4.80
C LEU A 95 13.16 8.51 -5.05
N ALA A 96 12.32 8.05 -5.97
CA ALA A 96 11.04 8.67 -6.28
C ALA A 96 10.09 8.66 -5.06
N VAL A 97 9.99 7.54 -4.35
CA VAL A 97 9.19 7.43 -3.12
C VAL A 97 9.70 8.40 -2.05
N SER A 98 11.02 8.49 -1.84
CA SER A 98 11.58 9.44 -0.88
C SER A 98 11.25 10.88 -1.24
N LYS A 99 11.32 11.25 -2.53
CA LYS A 99 11.00 12.60 -3.00
C LYS A 99 9.52 12.95 -2.79
N ILE A 100 8.62 12.00 -3.03
CA ILE A 100 7.18 12.16 -2.77
C ILE A 100 6.94 12.34 -1.26
N ALA A 101 7.54 11.52 -0.41
CA ALA A 101 7.39 11.60 1.04
C ALA A 101 7.84 12.97 1.58
N THR A 102 8.99 13.47 1.13
CA THR A 102 9.49 14.81 1.51
C THR A 102 8.53 15.92 1.09
N ALA A 103 7.95 15.85 -0.11
CA ALA A 103 6.96 16.83 -0.57
C ALA A 103 5.64 16.76 0.22
N CYS A 104 5.21 15.56 0.60
CA CYS A 104 4.05 15.38 1.49
C CYS A 104 4.29 16.02 2.86
N GLU A 105 5.48 15.83 3.44
CA GLU A 105 5.87 16.45 4.70
C GLU A 105 5.91 17.99 4.59
N GLU A 106 6.51 18.53 3.52
CA GLU A 106 6.55 19.98 3.27
C GLU A 106 5.13 20.57 3.12
N SER A 107 4.26 19.90 2.36
CA SER A 107 2.86 20.27 2.19
C SER A 107 2.11 20.29 3.53
N ALA A 108 2.28 19.24 4.35
CA ALA A 108 1.66 19.16 5.66
C ALA A 108 2.10 20.30 6.59
N ARG A 109 3.40 20.66 6.55
CA ARG A 109 3.95 21.73 7.39
C ARG A 109 3.52 23.13 6.95
N THR A 110 3.37 23.35 5.64
CA THR A 110 3.13 24.68 5.07
C THR A 110 1.67 24.95 4.73
N GLY A 111 0.84 23.91 4.65
CA GLY A 111 -0.55 23.99 4.18
C GLY A 111 -0.68 24.34 2.69
N LYS A 112 0.38 24.18 1.89
CA LYS A 112 0.43 24.55 0.47
C LYS A 112 0.64 23.32 -0.41
N ILE A 113 0.12 23.37 -1.63
CA ILE A 113 0.39 22.36 -2.65
C ILE A 113 1.87 22.45 -3.05
N VAL A 114 2.55 21.30 -3.02
CA VAL A 114 3.94 21.15 -3.49
C VAL A 114 3.94 20.47 -4.85
N THR A 115 4.47 21.14 -5.87
CA THR A 115 4.59 20.59 -7.23
C THR A 115 5.93 19.88 -7.39
N LEU A 116 5.87 18.57 -7.66
CA LEU A 116 7.06 17.79 -7.97
C LEU A 116 7.52 18.04 -9.40
N LYS A 117 8.82 18.34 -9.56
CA LYS A 117 9.50 18.39 -10.86
C LYS A 117 10.30 17.13 -11.05
N TRP A 118 10.03 16.38 -12.11
CA TRP A 118 10.70 15.13 -12.42
C TRP A 118 11.64 15.33 -13.60
N THR A 119 12.78 14.66 -13.55
CA THR A 119 13.68 14.46 -14.70
C THR A 119 13.46 13.07 -15.27
N ASP A 120 13.80 12.86 -16.55
CA ASP A 120 13.61 11.57 -17.22
C ASP A 120 14.36 10.43 -16.50
N SER A 121 15.48 10.72 -15.84
CA SER A 121 16.25 9.74 -15.06
C SER A 121 15.64 9.35 -13.70
N GLU A 122 14.65 10.09 -13.22
CA GLU A 122 13.97 9.84 -11.93
C GLU A 122 12.66 9.08 -12.09
N LEU A 123 12.12 9.01 -13.31
CA LEU A 123 10.90 8.28 -13.59
C LEU A 123 11.25 6.80 -13.81
N PRO A 124 10.42 5.86 -13.31
CA PRO A 124 10.54 4.46 -13.68
C PRO A 124 10.38 4.29 -15.20
N ASP A 125 11.02 3.28 -15.78
CA ASP A 125 11.06 3.01 -17.24
C ASP A 125 9.70 2.59 -17.88
N ASN A 126 8.56 2.85 -17.22
CA ASN A 126 7.24 2.40 -17.65
C ASN A 126 6.46 3.46 -18.45
#